data_AF-A0A5E3XF55-F1
#
_entry.id   AF-A0A5E3XF55-F1
#
_cell.length_a   1.000
_cell.length_b   1.000
_cell.length_c   1.000
_cell.angle_alpha   90.00
_cell.angle_beta   90.00
_cell.angle_gamma   90.00
#
_symmetry.space_group_name_H-M   'P 1'
#
loop_
_entity.id
_entity.type
_entity.pdbx_description
1 polymer ?
#
loop_
_entity_poly.entity_id
_entity_poly.type
_entity_poly.pdbx_seq_one_letter_code
_entity_poly.pdbx_strand_id
1 'polypeptide(L)'
;MDSLLTFATSYPSQCISPSLLRSLSARGLATLQDFGSWQIPPHPAPALPYVFQMNTPAHQLLNDHYNPIQQARIHTLLDTLSLSGIAYADPSLATPCTVRRLEAEALITALSQYSNTPRLPLADELTGVAASDASCIPATAALHDPRSVTLSVVTQNHALTASLRLFHHPCSILHGEVYALVVAHVLHALLNPTTPTILYSDHQNSVRLISDFAVPTFEPRRLDDIQGRSLYHWLRTLRSSSPLSHRPLQLQSVRAHTADTSSPSRANAQADTYASSSHHLPFATPSLPVPTLTMDTYMPYTPRDGYIEHALVPLITHFLAQIAARPRTFAPARSMSPALYDQHNHPAYPYTRAPNTFSAAVQLYARSSQLATADLLVTHFHDREPVCTYGCTTLPADAHHVFVDCSTFAPLRAQCTADICRETTSLPPQMLRHP
;
A
#
# COMPACT_ATOMS: atom_id res chain seq x y z
N MET A 1 -29.57 0.24 -2.44
CA MET A 1 -29.98 1.60 -2.86
C MET A 1 -28.81 2.58 -2.82
N ASP A 2 -28.00 2.61 -1.76
CA ASP A 2 -26.83 3.52 -1.68
C ASP A 2 -25.80 3.31 -2.80
N SER A 3 -25.55 2.06 -3.22
CA SER A 3 -24.66 1.73 -4.34
C SER A 3 -25.16 2.24 -5.70
N LEU A 4 -26.49 2.29 -5.91
CA LEU A 4 -27.09 2.86 -7.12
C LEU A 4 -27.05 4.40 -7.10
N LEU A 5 -27.15 5.00 -5.92
CA LEU A 5 -26.98 6.45 -5.74
C LEU A 5 -25.52 6.88 -5.90
N THR A 6 -24.57 6.01 -5.57
CA THR A 6 -23.13 6.31 -5.77
C THR A 6 -22.78 6.23 -7.25
N PHE A 7 -23.26 5.20 -7.98
CA PHE A 7 -23.08 5.07 -9.43
C PHE A 7 -23.69 6.25 -10.22
N ALA A 8 -24.82 6.78 -9.74
CA ALA A 8 -25.50 7.96 -10.30
C ALA A 8 -24.62 9.23 -10.29
N THR A 9 -23.62 9.32 -9.41
CA THR A 9 -22.70 10.48 -9.38
C THR A 9 -21.62 10.44 -10.47
N SER A 10 -21.30 9.26 -11.01
CA SER A 10 -20.25 9.06 -12.00
C SER A 10 -20.77 9.11 -13.45
N TYR A 11 -22.07 8.90 -13.66
CA TYR A 11 -22.72 8.93 -14.98
C TYR A 11 -24.08 9.66 -14.93
N PRO A 12 -24.09 11.01 -14.92
CA PRO A 12 -25.29 11.81 -14.65
C PRO A 12 -26.41 11.67 -15.70
N SER A 13 -26.11 11.16 -16.90
CA SER A 13 -27.06 10.92 -17.99
C SER A 13 -27.86 9.62 -17.85
N GLN A 14 -27.59 8.77 -16.85
CA GLN A 14 -28.23 7.46 -16.64
C GLN A 14 -29.03 7.36 -15.32
N CYS A 15 -29.39 8.49 -14.71
CA CYS A 15 -30.07 8.49 -13.42
C CYS A 15 -31.54 8.04 -13.49
N ILE A 16 -31.87 6.95 -12.79
CA ILE A 16 -33.25 6.57 -12.48
C ILE A 16 -33.81 7.55 -11.44
N SER A 17 -35.04 8.05 -11.66
CA SER A 17 -35.65 8.99 -10.72
C SER A 17 -35.90 8.34 -9.34
N PRO A 18 -35.79 9.08 -8.23
CA PRO A 18 -36.10 8.55 -6.90
C PRO A 18 -37.54 8.00 -6.77
N SER A 19 -38.49 8.55 -7.53
CA SER A 19 -39.85 8.04 -7.63
C SER A 19 -39.92 6.65 -8.27
N LEU A 20 -39.15 6.43 -9.34
CA LEU A 20 -39.08 5.14 -10.02
C LEU A 20 -38.40 4.08 -9.14
N LEU A 21 -37.33 4.45 -8.43
CA LEU A 21 -36.68 3.55 -7.45
C LEU A 21 -37.62 3.14 -6.31
N ARG A 22 -38.40 4.07 -5.75
CA ARG A 22 -39.41 3.76 -4.71
C ARG A 22 -40.51 2.85 -5.24
N SER A 23 -40.96 3.08 -6.47
CA SER A 23 -41.96 2.28 -7.17
C SER A 23 -41.49 0.84 -7.40
N LEU A 24 -40.21 0.65 -7.75
CA LEU A 24 -39.57 -0.67 -7.91
C LEU A 24 -39.47 -1.41 -6.57
N SER A 25 -38.98 -0.72 -5.54
CA SER A 25 -38.87 -1.28 -4.19
C SER A 25 -40.23 -1.71 -3.62
N ALA A 26 -41.28 -0.89 -3.81
CA ALA A 26 -42.65 -1.22 -3.38
C ALA A 26 -43.24 -2.47 -4.06
N ARG A 27 -42.65 -2.91 -5.18
CA ARG A 27 -43.04 -4.14 -5.90
C ARG A 27 -42.08 -5.30 -5.66
N GLY A 28 -41.20 -5.21 -4.67
CA GLY A 28 -40.27 -6.29 -4.31
C GLY A 28 -38.96 -6.27 -5.09
N LEU A 29 -38.68 -5.23 -5.88
CA LEU A 29 -37.40 -5.03 -6.55
C LEU A 29 -36.57 -4.00 -5.77
N ALA A 30 -36.06 -4.38 -4.60
CA ALA A 30 -35.37 -3.50 -3.66
C ALA A 30 -33.83 -3.57 -3.77
N THR A 31 -33.32 -4.70 -4.25
CA THR A 31 -31.90 -5.05 -4.32
C THR A 31 -31.53 -5.54 -5.72
N LEU A 32 -30.25 -5.48 -6.09
CA LEU A 32 -29.81 -5.91 -7.43
C LEU A 32 -30.04 -7.41 -7.68
N GLN A 33 -29.96 -8.24 -6.64
CA GLN A 33 -30.31 -9.67 -6.72
C GLN A 33 -31.78 -9.90 -7.10
N ASP A 34 -32.69 -8.97 -6.77
CA ASP A 34 -34.11 -9.09 -7.12
C ASP A 34 -34.30 -8.91 -8.63
N PHE A 35 -33.43 -8.12 -9.28
CA PHE A 35 -33.42 -7.94 -10.73
C PHE A 35 -32.73 -9.09 -11.44
N GLY A 36 -31.66 -9.66 -10.87
CA GLY A 36 -30.83 -10.62 -11.59
C GLY A 36 -29.49 -10.91 -10.93
N SER A 37 -28.60 -11.52 -11.70
CA SER A 37 -27.27 -11.92 -11.23
C SER A 37 -26.22 -11.76 -12.32
N TRP A 38 -24.99 -11.43 -11.94
CA TRP A 38 -23.85 -11.50 -12.86
C TRP A 38 -23.50 -12.95 -13.15
N GLN A 39 -23.33 -13.26 -14.42
CA GLN A 39 -22.90 -14.58 -14.88
C GLN A 39 -21.61 -14.49 -15.68
N ILE A 40 -20.79 -15.54 -15.58
CA ILE A 40 -19.61 -15.71 -16.41
C ILE A 40 -20.10 -16.18 -17.79
N PRO A 41 -19.85 -15.43 -18.87
CA PRO A 41 -20.24 -15.87 -20.20
C PRO A 41 -19.49 -17.17 -20.57
N PRO A 42 -20.11 -18.07 -21.35
CA PRO A 42 -19.51 -19.36 -21.72
C PRO A 42 -18.19 -19.21 -22.51
N HIS A 43 -17.97 -18.05 -23.10
CA HIS A 43 -16.69 -17.64 -23.69
C HIS A 43 -16.23 -16.34 -23.01
N PRO A 44 -15.40 -16.42 -21.97
CA PRO A 44 -14.90 -15.23 -21.30
C PRO A 44 -14.05 -14.41 -22.27
N ALA A 45 -14.53 -13.20 -22.61
CA ALA A 45 -13.68 -12.21 -23.24
C ALA A 45 -12.73 -11.64 -22.18
N PRO A 46 -11.46 -11.35 -22.53
CA PRO A 46 -10.42 -10.97 -21.56
C PRO A 46 -10.69 -9.64 -20.81
N ALA A 47 -11.70 -8.86 -21.21
CA ALA A 47 -11.97 -7.53 -20.67
C ALA A 47 -13.23 -7.43 -19.79
N LEU A 48 -14.17 -8.39 -19.86
CA LEU A 48 -15.44 -8.33 -19.11
C LEU A 48 -15.87 -9.75 -18.71
N PRO A 49 -15.43 -10.25 -17.54
CA PRO A 49 -15.73 -11.62 -17.12
C PRO A 49 -17.20 -11.82 -16.70
N TYR A 50 -18.00 -10.74 -16.61
CA TYR A 50 -19.35 -10.81 -16.07
C TYR A 50 -20.35 -9.94 -16.83
N VAL A 51 -21.49 -10.53 -17.15
CA VAL A 51 -22.65 -9.83 -17.71
C VAL A 51 -23.80 -9.95 -16.72
N PHE A 52 -24.46 -8.83 -16.40
CA PHE A 52 -25.65 -8.85 -15.56
C PHE A 52 -26.80 -9.47 -16.35
N GLN A 53 -27.33 -10.60 -15.88
CA GLN A 53 -28.50 -11.23 -16.48
C GLN A 53 -29.71 -11.04 -15.58
N MET A 54 -30.74 -10.41 -16.15
CA MET A 54 -32.01 -10.22 -15.48
C MET A 54 -32.74 -11.55 -15.31
N ASN A 55 -33.33 -11.76 -14.14
CA ASN A 55 -34.15 -12.94 -13.90
C ASN A 55 -35.53 -12.78 -14.59
N THR A 56 -36.16 -13.91 -14.92
CA THR A 56 -37.48 -13.93 -15.59
C THR A 56 -38.57 -13.21 -14.77
N PRO A 57 -38.65 -13.37 -13.44
CA PRO A 57 -39.67 -12.67 -12.63
C PRO A 57 -39.56 -11.15 -12.69
N ALA A 58 -38.35 -10.59 -12.60
CA ALA A 58 -38.14 -9.14 -12.72
C ALA A 58 -38.50 -8.65 -14.11
N HIS A 59 -38.11 -9.39 -15.16
CA HIS A 59 -38.47 -9.04 -16.53
C HIS A 59 -39.99 -9.00 -16.74
N GLN A 60 -40.75 -9.95 -16.18
CA GLN A 60 -42.21 -9.97 -16.23
C GLN A 60 -42.81 -8.79 -15.46
N LEU A 61 -42.35 -8.54 -14.24
CA LEU A 61 -42.81 -7.42 -13.41
C LEU A 61 -42.58 -6.06 -14.08
N LEU A 62 -41.43 -5.90 -14.74
CA LEU A 62 -41.12 -4.69 -15.51
C LEU A 62 -42.07 -4.51 -16.69
N ASN A 63 -42.38 -5.60 -17.41
CA ASN A 63 -43.32 -5.60 -18.53
C ASN A 63 -44.76 -5.25 -18.11
N ASP A 64 -45.20 -5.78 -16.96
CA ASP A 64 -46.60 -5.66 -16.53
C ASP A 64 -46.93 -4.30 -15.89
N HIS A 65 -45.94 -3.62 -15.30
CA HIS A 65 -46.19 -2.46 -14.43
C HIS A 65 -45.51 -1.15 -14.85
N TYR A 66 -44.63 -1.17 -15.85
CA TYR A 66 -43.88 0.01 -16.28
C TYR A 66 -44.09 0.27 -17.77
N ASN A 67 -44.04 1.55 -18.17
CA ASN A 67 -44.16 1.91 -19.58
C ASN A 67 -42.84 1.63 -20.34
N PRO A 68 -42.85 1.57 -21.68
CA PRO A 68 -41.66 1.24 -22.48
C PRO A 68 -40.46 2.16 -22.24
N ILE A 69 -40.70 3.44 -21.92
CA ILE A 69 -39.63 4.41 -21.64
C ILE A 69 -38.96 4.10 -20.30
N GLN A 70 -39.75 3.76 -19.28
CA GLN A 70 -39.25 3.37 -17.96
C GLN A 70 -38.50 2.04 -18.03
N GLN A 71 -39.04 1.06 -18.77
CA GLN A 71 -38.38 -0.22 -19.03
C GLN A 71 -37.02 0.01 -19.70
N ALA A 72 -36.97 0.75 -20.82
CA ALA A 72 -35.74 1.02 -21.55
C ALA A 72 -34.66 1.67 -20.67
N ARG A 73 -35.05 2.58 -19.77
CA ARG A 73 -34.12 3.21 -18.80
C ARG A 73 -33.59 2.21 -17.78
N ILE A 74 -34.45 1.34 -17.25
CA ILE A 74 -34.04 0.30 -16.29
C ILE A 74 -33.10 -0.70 -16.97
N HIS A 75 -33.46 -1.19 -18.15
CA HIS A 75 -32.61 -2.07 -18.96
C HIS A 75 -31.26 -1.43 -19.27
N THR A 76 -31.26 -0.19 -19.76
CA THR A 76 -30.01 0.53 -20.07
C THR A 76 -29.12 0.66 -18.84
N LEU A 77 -29.69 0.96 -17.66
CA LEU A 77 -28.92 0.99 -16.43
C LEU A 77 -28.34 -0.39 -16.09
N LEU A 78 -29.17 -1.43 -16.08
CA LEU A 78 -28.74 -2.78 -15.71
C LEU A 78 -27.67 -3.32 -16.68
N ASP A 79 -27.77 -2.99 -17.97
CA ASP A 79 -26.80 -3.37 -19.00
C ASP A 79 -25.47 -2.59 -18.86
N THR A 80 -25.48 -1.37 -18.31
CA THR A 80 -24.27 -0.58 -18.05
C THR A 80 -23.64 -0.88 -16.68
N LEU A 81 -24.30 -1.65 -15.82
CA LEU A 81 -23.76 -2.04 -14.52
C LEU A 81 -22.66 -3.10 -14.67
N SER A 82 -21.40 -2.67 -14.58
CA SER A 82 -20.27 -3.55 -14.37
C SER A 82 -20.02 -3.81 -12.88
N LEU A 83 -19.50 -4.98 -12.53
CA LEU A 83 -19.07 -5.26 -11.16
C LEU A 83 -18.00 -4.26 -10.69
N SER A 84 -17.09 -3.84 -11.57
CA SER A 84 -16.09 -2.80 -11.29
C SER A 84 -16.70 -1.42 -11.01
N GLY A 85 -17.93 -1.17 -11.47
CA GLY A 85 -18.64 0.08 -11.21
C GLY A 85 -19.34 0.11 -9.85
N ILE A 86 -19.59 -1.06 -9.25
CA ILE A 86 -20.36 -1.18 -7.99
C ILE A 86 -19.46 -1.60 -6.82
N ALA A 87 -18.36 -2.30 -7.09
CA ALA A 87 -17.38 -2.72 -6.10
C ALA A 87 -16.08 -1.94 -6.26
N TYR A 88 -15.51 -1.49 -5.14
CA TYR A 88 -14.18 -0.89 -5.12
C TYR A 88 -13.06 -1.91 -5.32
N ALA A 89 -13.31 -3.19 -5.01
CA ALA A 89 -12.35 -4.27 -5.09
C ALA A 89 -12.34 -4.95 -6.47
N ASP A 90 -11.37 -5.84 -6.69
CA ASP A 90 -11.21 -6.59 -7.94
C ASP A 90 -12.47 -7.43 -8.25
N PRO A 91 -13.12 -7.25 -9.42
CA PRO A 91 -14.26 -8.07 -9.85
C PRO A 91 -13.97 -9.58 -9.87
N SER A 92 -12.69 -9.98 -9.99
CA SER A 92 -12.28 -11.38 -9.91
C SER A 92 -12.71 -12.04 -8.60
N LEU A 93 -12.94 -11.28 -7.51
CA LEU A 93 -13.44 -11.82 -6.24
C LEU A 93 -14.79 -12.52 -6.34
N ALA A 94 -15.59 -12.24 -7.38
CA ALA A 94 -16.83 -12.95 -7.66
C ALA A 94 -16.60 -14.35 -8.26
N THR A 95 -15.37 -14.71 -8.64
CA THR A 95 -15.02 -16.06 -9.14
C THR A 95 -14.58 -16.97 -7.99
N PRO A 96 -14.84 -18.29 -8.07
CA PRO A 96 -14.35 -19.25 -7.09
C PRO A 96 -12.82 -19.23 -6.95
N CYS A 97 -12.31 -19.42 -5.72
CA CYS A 97 -10.86 -19.40 -5.45
C CYS A 97 -10.06 -20.35 -6.36
N THR A 98 -10.62 -21.52 -6.68
CA THR A 98 -9.98 -22.50 -7.56
C THR A 98 -9.77 -21.95 -8.98
N VAL A 99 -10.72 -21.19 -9.51
CA VAL A 99 -10.61 -20.58 -10.85
C VAL A 99 -9.53 -19.50 -10.84
N ARG A 100 -9.57 -18.59 -9.86
CA ARG A 100 -8.54 -17.55 -9.68
C ARG A 100 -7.14 -18.12 -9.54
N ARG A 101 -7.01 -19.25 -8.85
CA ARG A 101 -5.75 -19.98 -8.75
C ARG A 101 -5.25 -20.45 -10.10
N LEU A 102 -6.10 -21.14 -10.86
CA LEU A 102 -5.73 -21.65 -12.19
C LEU A 102 -5.35 -20.49 -13.13
N GLU A 103 -6.09 -19.38 -13.10
CA GLU A 103 -5.78 -18.19 -13.88
C GLU A 103 -4.44 -17.56 -13.47
N ALA A 104 -4.18 -17.43 -12.17
CA ALA A 104 -2.92 -16.88 -11.66
C ALA A 104 -1.72 -17.77 -12.02
N GLU A 105 -1.85 -19.09 -11.89
CA GLU A 105 -0.82 -20.06 -12.26
C GLU A 105 -0.57 -20.10 -13.78
N ALA A 106 -1.63 -20.02 -14.60
CA ALA A 106 -1.53 -19.91 -16.05
C ALA A 106 -0.84 -18.61 -16.47
N LEU A 107 -1.17 -17.48 -15.83
CA LEU A 107 -0.52 -16.20 -16.09
C LEU A 107 0.97 -16.24 -15.75
N ILE A 108 1.35 -16.77 -14.58
CA ILE A 108 2.77 -16.92 -14.20
C ILE A 108 3.52 -17.76 -15.23
N THR A 109 2.90 -18.85 -15.69
CA THR A 109 3.50 -19.75 -16.68
C THR A 109 3.68 -19.04 -18.03
N ALA A 110 2.65 -18.34 -18.50
CA ALA A 110 2.72 -17.56 -19.72
C ALA A 110 3.80 -16.47 -19.63
N LEU A 111 3.84 -15.72 -18.52
CA LEU A 111 4.87 -14.71 -18.30
C LEU A 111 6.28 -15.31 -18.33
N SER A 112 6.48 -16.49 -17.74
CA SER A 112 7.77 -17.18 -17.79
C SER A 112 8.17 -17.63 -19.20
N GLN A 113 7.20 -18.09 -20.01
CA GLN A 113 7.44 -18.51 -21.39
C GLN A 113 7.84 -17.35 -22.30
N TYR A 114 7.24 -16.16 -22.10
CA TYR A 114 7.51 -14.95 -22.88
C TYR A 114 8.51 -13.99 -22.21
N SER A 115 9.15 -14.44 -21.14
CA SER A 115 10.12 -13.64 -20.40
C SER A 115 11.40 -13.42 -21.21
N ASN A 116 11.87 -12.17 -21.24
CA ASN A 116 13.18 -11.81 -21.79
C ASN A 116 14.30 -11.91 -20.75
N THR A 117 14.00 -12.32 -19.51
CA THR A 117 15.02 -12.51 -18.49
C THR A 117 15.97 -13.65 -18.92
N PRO A 118 17.29 -13.44 -18.90
CA PRO A 118 18.22 -14.51 -19.23
C PRO A 118 18.16 -15.65 -18.22
N ARG A 119 18.31 -16.88 -18.72
CA ARG A 119 18.31 -18.10 -17.92
C ARG A 119 19.66 -18.34 -17.27
N LEU A 120 19.73 -19.29 -16.33
CA LEU A 120 21.02 -19.78 -15.84
C LEU A 120 21.81 -20.41 -16.99
N PRO A 121 23.15 -20.27 -17.02
CA PRO A 121 23.98 -20.92 -18.02
C PRO A 121 23.78 -22.44 -18.06
N LEU A 122 23.84 -23.00 -19.28
CA LEU A 122 23.88 -24.45 -19.52
C LEU A 122 25.25 -24.98 -19.11
N ALA A 123 25.45 -25.15 -17.81
CA ALA A 123 26.62 -25.78 -17.20
C ALA A 123 26.17 -26.94 -16.32
N ASP A 124 26.90 -28.06 -16.37
CA ASP A 124 26.53 -29.28 -15.63
C ASP A 124 26.34 -29.01 -14.12
N GLU A 125 27.19 -28.15 -13.56
CA GLU A 125 27.16 -27.73 -12.14
C GLU A 125 25.90 -26.93 -11.72
N LEU A 126 25.14 -26.42 -12.68
CA LEU A 126 23.89 -25.68 -12.48
C LEU A 126 22.65 -26.53 -12.82
N THR A 127 22.85 -27.79 -13.21
CA THR A 127 21.77 -28.71 -13.54
C THR A 127 20.94 -29.00 -12.30
N GLY A 128 19.63 -28.73 -12.40
CA GLY A 128 18.72 -28.89 -11.26
C GLY A 128 18.87 -27.80 -10.19
N VAL A 129 19.56 -26.68 -10.45
CA VAL A 129 19.52 -25.52 -9.55
C VAL A 129 18.52 -24.48 -10.05
N ALA A 130 17.76 -23.96 -9.10
CA ALA A 130 16.90 -22.80 -9.24
C ALA A 130 17.32 -21.77 -8.19
N ALA A 131 17.14 -20.49 -8.48
CA ALA A 131 17.33 -19.43 -7.50
C ALA A 131 16.21 -18.40 -7.59
N SER A 132 15.90 -17.78 -6.45
CA SER A 132 14.88 -16.74 -6.35
C SER A 132 15.31 -15.64 -5.40
N ASP A 133 14.96 -14.41 -5.74
CA ASP A 133 15.28 -13.22 -4.96
C ASP A 133 14.28 -12.09 -5.23
N ALA A 134 14.24 -11.07 -4.37
CA ALA A 134 13.43 -9.89 -4.51
C ALA A 134 14.16 -8.59 -4.15
N SER A 135 13.70 -7.49 -4.75
CA SER A 135 14.26 -6.17 -4.50
C SER A 135 13.15 -5.15 -4.27
N CYS A 136 13.46 -4.14 -3.45
CA CYS A 136 12.51 -3.11 -3.04
C CYS A 136 13.17 -1.73 -3.02
N ILE A 137 12.59 -0.77 -3.74
CA ILE A 137 13.03 0.63 -3.77
C ILE A 137 11.88 1.58 -3.43
N PRO A 138 12.01 2.45 -2.42
CA PRO A 138 13.12 2.52 -1.46
C PRO A 138 13.00 1.43 -0.38
N ALA A 139 14.14 0.94 0.11
CA ALA A 139 14.17 -0.10 1.16
C ALA A 139 13.58 0.37 2.50
N THR A 140 13.57 1.69 2.76
CA THR A 140 13.11 2.31 4.01
C THR A 140 11.72 2.95 3.92
N ALA A 141 10.94 2.62 2.88
CA ALA A 141 9.57 3.14 2.71
C ALA A 141 8.69 2.85 3.94
N ALA A 142 8.00 3.87 4.45
CA ALA A 142 6.95 3.68 5.44
C ALA A 142 5.75 2.91 4.84
N LEU A 143 4.77 2.54 5.67
CA LEU A 143 3.63 1.71 5.26
C LEU A 143 2.86 2.28 4.04
N HIS A 144 2.79 3.61 3.94
CA HIS A 144 2.04 4.34 2.90
C HIS A 144 2.90 4.99 1.83
N ASP A 145 4.21 4.81 1.90
CA ASP A 145 5.10 5.40 0.92
C ASP A 145 5.07 4.55 -0.36
N PRO A 146 5.07 5.19 -1.53
CA PRO A 146 5.16 4.46 -2.78
C PRO A 146 6.50 3.72 -2.82
N ARG A 147 6.44 2.44 -3.20
CA ARG A 147 7.62 1.60 -3.40
C ARG A 147 7.43 0.69 -4.60
N SER A 148 8.55 0.39 -5.24
CA SER A 148 8.64 -0.60 -6.31
C SER A 148 9.19 -1.88 -5.71
N VAL A 149 8.42 -2.96 -5.81
CA VAL A 149 8.87 -4.31 -5.42
C VAL A 149 8.92 -5.17 -6.66
N THR A 150 10.07 -5.76 -6.92
CA THR A 150 10.33 -6.65 -8.03
C THR A 150 10.89 -7.96 -7.50
N LEU A 151 10.73 -9.01 -8.28
CA LEU A 151 11.27 -10.33 -7.95
C LEU A 151 11.82 -11.00 -9.19
N SER A 152 12.69 -11.97 -8.95
CA SER A 152 13.26 -12.80 -10.00
C SER A 152 13.28 -14.26 -9.58
N VAL A 153 13.00 -15.15 -10.52
CA VAL A 153 13.22 -16.59 -10.40
C VAL A 153 14.00 -17.04 -11.63
N VAL A 154 15.11 -17.73 -11.41
CA VAL A 154 16.01 -18.19 -12.48
C VAL A 154 16.27 -19.68 -12.35
N THR A 155 16.25 -20.37 -13.48
CA THR A 155 16.63 -21.77 -13.67
C THR A 155 17.33 -21.89 -15.02
N GLN A 156 17.85 -23.07 -15.36
CA GLN A 156 18.42 -23.29 -16.71
C GLN A 156 17.37 -23.23 -17.83
N ASN A 157 16.13 -23.62 -17.53
CA ASN A 157 15.08 -23.76 -18.55
C ASN A 157 14.17 -22.53 -18.63
N HIS A 158 14.03 -21.81 -17.53
CA HIS A 158 13.09 -20.71 -17.36
C HIS A 158 13.69 -19.61 -16.51
N ALA A 159 13.34 -18.37 -16.81
CA ALA A 159 13.63 -17.24 -15.96
C ALA A 159 12.46 -16.25 -16.04
N LEU A 160 12.08 -15.66 -14.92
CA LEU A 160 11.01 -14.69 -14.85
C LEU A 160 11.42 -13.57 -13.91
N THR A 161 11.38 -12.34 -14.40
CA THR A 161 11.47 -11.13 -13.59
C THR A 161 10.17 -10.36 -13.71
N ALA A 162 9.57 -10.01 -12.57
CA ALA A 162 8.24 -9.43 -12.53
C ALA A 162 8.10 -8.42 -11.39
N SER A 163 7.04 -7.60 -11.45
CA SER A 163 6.72 -6.58 -10.46
C SER A 163 5.49 -6.95 -9.63
N LEU A 164 5.48 -6.52 -8.38
CA LEU A 164 4.30 -6.62 -7.49
C LEU A 164 3.49 -5.32 -7.47
N ARG A 165 3.47 -4.58 -8.58
CA ARG A 165 2.81 -3.27 -8.69
C ARG A 165 1.31 -3.32 -8.30
N LEU A 166 0.63 -4.43 -8.57
CA LEU A 166 -0.79 -4.61 -8.25
C LEU A 166 -1.09 -4.74 -6.74
N PHE A 167 -0.07 -4.94 -5.90
CA PHE A 167 -0.23 -4.91 -4.44
C PHE A 167 -0.27 -3.50 -3.85
N HIS A 168 0.06 -2.46 -4.64
CA HIS A 168 0.10 -1.07 -4.21
C HIS A 168 1.02 -0.84 -2.98
N HIS A 169 0.64 0.06 -2.07
CA HIS A 169 1.46 0.54 -0.95
C HIS A 169 1.87 -0.51 0.10
N PRO A 170 1.03 -1.48 0.54
CA PRO A 170 1.40 -2.44 1.58
C PRO A 170 2.39 -3.50 1.11
N CYS A 171 2.72 -3.54 -0.18
CA CYS A 171 3.70 -4.47 -0.73
C CYS A 171 5.10 -4.17 -0.15
N SER A 172 5.67 -5.12 0.58
CA SER A 172 7.05 -5.02 1.12
C SER A 172 8.00 -5.96 0.39
N ILE A 173 9.31 -5.84 0.66
CA ILE A 173 10.31 -6.78 0.14
C ILE A 173 9.96 -8.24 0.51
N LEU A 174 9.39 -8.46 1.70
CA LEU A 174 8.92 -9.78 2.12
C LEU A 174 7.84 -10.36 1.21
N HIS A 175 6.97 -9.53 0.64
CA HIS A 175 6.01 -9.99 -0.37
C HIS A 175 6.76 -10.45 -1.62
N GLY A 176 7.77 -9.69 -2.07
CA GLY A 176 8.65 -10.07 -3.17
C GLY A 176 9.31 -11.43 -2.93
N GLU A 177 9.95 -11.62 -1.78
CA GLU A 177 10.64 -12.86 -1.41
C GLU A 177 9.71 -14.07 -1.47
N VAL A 178 8.57 -13.96 -0.79
CA VAL A 178 7.61 -15.08 -0.69
C VAL A 178 6.95 -15.35 -2.03
N TYR A 179 6.65 -14.31 -2.80
CA TYR A 179 6.08 -14.46 -4.14
C TYR A 179 7.09 -15.11 -5.10
N ALA A 180 8.38 -14.81 -5.00
CA ALA A 180 9.40 -15.47 -5.81
C ALA A 180 9.41 -16.99 -5.56
N LEU A 181 9.24 -17.40 -4.30
CA LEU A 181 9.05 -18.80 -3.94
C LEU A 181 7.76 -19.38 -4.54
N VAL A 182 6.64 -18.65 -4.53
CA VAL A 182 5.38 -19.07 -5.18
C VAL A 182 5.62 -19.35 -6.66
N VAL A 183 6.23 -18.41 -7.36
CA VAL A 183 6.53 -18.52 -8.80
C VAL A 183 7.38 -19.77 -9.07
N ALA A 184 8.44 -19.99 -8.29
CA ALA A 184 9.28 -21.16 -8.45
C ALA A 184 8.51 -22.48 -8.23
N HIS A 185 7.60 -22.53 -7.25
CA HIS A 185 6.76 -23.72 -7.02
C HIS A 185 5.74 -23.94 -8.14
N VAL A 186 5.11 -22.88 -8.66
CA VAL A 186 4.18 -22.96 -9.80
C VAL A 186 4.90 -23.48 -11.03
N LEU A 187 6.05 -22.91 -11.35
CA LEU A 187 6.88 -23.35 -12.48
C LEU A 187 7.32 -24.80 -12.30
N HIS A 188 7.80 -25.20 -11.13
CA HIS A 188 8.18 -26.59 -10.86
C HIS A 188 7.00 -27.57 -11.04
N ALA A 189 5.83 -27.23 -10.49
CA ALA A 189 4.66 -28.09 -10.55
C ALA A 189 4.13 -28.28 -11.98
N LEU A 190 4.12 -27.21 -12.79
CA LEU A 190 3.56 -27.23 -14.14
C LEU A 190 4.56 -27.72 -15.20
N LEU A 191 5.85 -27.47 -15.01
CA LEU A 191 6.89 -27.89 -15.95
C LEU A 191 7.37 -29.31 -15.72
N ASN A 192 7.10 -29.88 -14.53
CA ASN A 192 7.41 -31.25 -14.17
C ASN A 192 8.83 -31.69 -14.57
N PRO A 193 9.87 -31.07 -13.97
CA PRO A 193 11.24 -31.35 -14.35
C PRO A 193 11.59 -32.82 -14.10
N THR A 194 12.34 -33.39 -15.04
CA THR A 194 12.82 -34.79 -14.94
C THR A 194 13.88 -34.93 -13.85
N THR A 195 14.68 -33.88 -13.64
CA THR A 195 15.75 -33.82 -12.64
C THR A 195 15.26 -33.27 -11.30
N PRO A 196 15.76 -33.80 -10.17
CA PRO A 196 15.55 -33.19 -8.87
C PRO A 196 16.02 -31.73 -8.91
N THR A 197 15.15 -30.82 -8.47
CA THR A 197 15.45 -29.38 -8.48
C THR A 197 15.59 -28.87 -7.04
N ILE A 198 16.65 -28.12 -6.77
CA ILE A 198 16.89 -27.41 -5.52
C ILE A 198 16.73 -25.91 -5.81
N LEU A 199 15.80 -25.28 -5.10
CA LEU A 199 15.60 -23.84 -5.07
C LEU A 199 16.45 -23.22 -3.97
N TYR A 200 17.26 -22.25 -4.35
CA TYR A 200 18.08 -21.43 -3.48
C TYR A 200 17.45 -20.04 -3.29
N SER A 201 17.40 -19.59 -2.05
CA SER A 201 16.97 -18.24 -1.67
C SER A 201 17.78 -17.81 -0.46
N ASP A 202 18.09 -16.54 -0.35
CA ASP A 202 18.78 -15.98 0.82
C ASP A 202 17.83 -15.57 1.95
N HIS A 203 16.52 -15.56 1.70
CA HIS A 203 15.50 -15.24 2.69
C HIS A 203 15.26 -16.40 3.68
N GLN A 204 16.20 -16.53 4.63
CA GLN A 204 16.29 -17.62 5.59
C GLN A 204 15.01 -17.84 6.40
N ASN A 205 14.27 -16.78 6.72
CA ASN A 205 13.02 -16.89 7.49
C ASN A 205 11.95 -17.67 6.71
N SER A 206 11.76 -17.37 5.42
CA SER A 206 10.83 -18.13 4.57
C SER A 206 11.28 -19.57 4.42
N VAL A 207 12.58 -19.82 4.20
CA VAL A 207 13.12 -21.17 4.04
C VAL A 207 12.82 -22.04 5.26
N ARG A 208 13.09 -21.51 6.47
CA ARG A 208 12.79 -22.20 7.74
C ARG A 208 11.30 -22.42 7.91
N LEU A 209 10.48 -21.39 7.70
CA LEU A 209 9.03 -21.50 7.87
C LEU A 209 8.41 -22.53 6.90
N ILE A 210 8.89 -22.59 5.66
CA ILE A 210 8.41 -23.56 4.67
C ILE A 210 8.88 -24.98 5.01
N SER A 211 10.07 -25.14 5.59
CA SER A 211 10.51 -26.45 6.08
C SER A 211 9.62 -26.97 7.20
N ASP A 212 9.10 -26.08 8.06
CA ASP A 212 8.14 -26.44 9.10
C ASP A 212 6.80 -26.95 8.53
N PHE A 213 6.41 -26.61 7.30
CA PHE A 213 5.14 -27.06 6.71
C PHE A 213 5.01 -28.58 6.60
N ALA A 214 6.15 -29.30 6.54
CA ALA A 214 6.17 -30.75 6.49
C ALA A 214 5.99 -31.40 7.88
N VAL A 215 6.08 -30.61 8.96
CA VAL A 215 5.96 -31.12 10.33
C VAL A 215 4.47 -31.30 10.68
N PRO A 216 4.05 -32.49 11.15
CA PRO A 216 2.65 -32.75 11.51
C PRO A 216 2.06 -31.82 12.57
N THR A 217 2.92 -31.24 13.41
CA THR A 217 2.54 -30.30 14.49
C THR A 217 2.47 -28.84 14.02
N PHE A 218 2.68 -28.56 12.73
CA PHE A 218 2.62 -27.20 12.23
C PHE A 218 1.19 -26.64 12.33
N GLU A 219 1.02 -25.63 13.18
CA GLU A 219 -0.25 -24.93 13.31
C GLU A 219 -0.42 -23.87 12.21
N PRO A 220 -1.47 -23.96 11.37
CA PRO A 220 -1.73 -22.99 10.30
C PRO A 220 -1.82 -21.55 10.77
N ARG A 221 -2.30 -21.34 12.01
CA ARG A 221 -2.49 -20.03 12.62
C ARG A 221 -1.19 -19.25 12.80
N ARG A 222 -0.03 -19.93 12.75
CA ARG A 222 1.28 -19.26 12.73
C ARG A 222 1.46 -18.35 11.52
N LEU A 223 0.65 -18.52 10.47
CA LEU A 223 0.66 -17.69 9.27
C LEU A 223 -0.29 -16.48 9.37
N ASP A 224 -1.16 -16.39 10.37
CA ASP A 224 -2.23 -15.38 10.38
C ASP A 224 -1.68 -13.96 10.57
N ASP A 225 -0.54 -13.83 11.27
CA ASP A 225 0.06 -12.55 11.68
C ASP A 225 1.31 -12.15 10.86
N ILE A 226 1.72 -12.96 9.87
CA ILE A 226 2.94 -12.69 9.09
C ILE A 226 2.64 -11.82 7.85
N GLN A 227 3.62 -11.02 7.44
CA GLN A 227 3.53 -10.28 6.19
C GLN A 227 3.53 -11.25 5.00
N GLY A 228 2.69 -11.00 4.00
CA GLY A 228 2.53 -11.90 2.85
C GLY A 228 1.83 -13.22 3.21
N ARG A 229 1.00 -13.25 4.26
CA ARG A 229 0.27 -14.45 4.71
C ARG A 229 -0.50 -15.14 3.60
N SER A 230 -1.13 -14.37 2.70
CA SER A 230 -1.85 -14.91 1.55
C SER A 230 -0.93 -15.74 0.64
N LEU A 231 0.30 -15.28 0.44
CA LEU A 231 1.34 -15.97 -0.35
C LEU A 231 1.84 -17.22 0.36
N TYR A 232 2.01 -17.19 1.69
CA TYR A 232 2.36 -18.40 2.44
C TYR A 232 1.25 -19.45 2.41
N HIS A 233 -0.02 -19.05 2.51
CA HIS A 233 -1.16 -19.95 2.33
C HIS A 233 -1.20 -20.54 0.91
N TRP A 234 -0.85 -19.75 -0.11
CA TRP A 234 -0.73 -20.26 -1.47
C TRP A 234 0.43 -21.26 -1.62
N LEU A 235 1.61 -20.95 -1.10
CA LEU A 235 2.75 -21.88 -1.05
C LEU A 235 2.39 -23.20 -0.38
N ARG A 236 1.71 -23.14 0.76
CA ARG A 236 1.25 -24.33 1.47
C ARG A 236 0.26 -25.14 0.62
N THR A 237 -0.64 -24.46 -0.08
CA THR A 237 -1.56 -25.11 -1.03
C THR A 237 -0.78 -25.79 -2.15
N LEU A 238 0.15 -25.10 -2.80
CA LEU A 238 0.99 -25.67 -3.86
C LEU A 238 1.76 -26.91 -3.39
N ARG A 239 2.35 -26.88 -2.19
CA ARG A 239 3.11 -28.02 -1.65
C ARG A 239 2.23 -29.20 -1.25
N SER A 240 1.01 -28.95 -0.77
CA SER A 240 0.06 -30.00 -0.37
C SER A 240 -0.71 -30.60 -1.55
N SER A 241 -1.02 -29.80 -2.57
CA SER A 241 -1.75 -30.23 -3.77
C SER A 241 -0.85 -30.59 -4.95
N SER A 242 0.48 -30.59 -4.77
CA SER A 242 1.40 -30.86 -5.88
C SER A 242 1.23 -32.29 -6.40
N PRO A 243 1.00 -32.48 -7.72
CA PRO A 243 1.00 -33.80 -8.33
C PRO A 243 2.38 -34.47 -8.27
N LEU A 244 3.43 -33.69 -7.98
CA LEU A 244 4.81 -34.14 -7.83
C LEU A 244 5.19 -34.39 -6.36
N SER A 245 4.26 -34.93 -5.57
CA SER A 245 4.53 -35.34 -4.18
C SER A 245 5.73 -36.29 -4.04
N HIS A 246 6.03 -37.06 -5.09
CA HIS A 246 7.20 -37.94 -5.18
C HIS A 246 8.52 -37.21 -5.52
N ARG A 247 8.45 -35.97 -6.01
CA ARG A 247 9.61 -35.11 -6.35
C ARG A 247 9.34 -33.65 -5.96
N PRO A 248 9.29 -33.35 -4.65
CA PRO A 248 9.04 -32.00 -4.17
C PRO A 248 10.21 -31.07 -4.53
N LEU A 249 9.90 -29.81 -4.80
CA LEU A 249 10.92 -28.76 -4.91
C LEU A 249 11.60 -28.60 -3.55
N GLN A 250 12.89 -28.96 -3.50
CA GLN A 250 13.70 -28.79 -2.30
C GLN A 250 14.07 -27.31 -2.16
N LEU A 251 14.00 -26.77 -0.95
CA LEU A 251 14.31 -25.38 -0.66
C LEU A 251 15.50 -25.32 0.28
N GLN A 252 16.54 -24.55 -0.09
CA GLN A 252 17.75 -24.39 0.70
C GLN A 252 18.12 -22.91 0.82
N SER A 253 18.60 -22.51 2.00
CA SER A 253 19.05 -21.14 2.23
C SER A 253 20.49 -20.96 1.76
N VAL A 254 20.76 -19.88 1.01
CA VAL A 254 22.11 -19.43 0.67
C VAL A 254 22.41 -18.12 1.41
N ARG A 255 23.69 -17.76 1.57
CA ARG A 255 24.04 -16.47 2.18
C ARG A 255 24.03 -15.38 1.11
N ALA A 256 23.30 -14.32 1.38
CA ALA A 256 23.30 -13.09 0.58
C ALA A 256 24.69 -12.44 0.51
N HIS A 257 24.97 -11.76 -0.60
CA HIS A 257 26.13 -10.87 -0.79
C HIS A 257 27.48 -11.44 -0.33
N THR A 258 27.72 -12.71 -0.63
CA THR A 258 29.02 -13.34 -0.37
C THR A 258 29.89 -13.30 -1.63
N ALA A 259 31.22 -13.27 -1.46
CA ALA A 259 32.17 -13.46 -2.56
C ALA A 259 32.32 -14.95 -2.96
N ASP A 260 31.38 -15.80 -2.54
CA ASP A 260 31.39 -17.23 -2.83
C ASP A 260 31.03 -17.48 -4.29
N THR A 261 31.81 -18.34 -4.93
CA THR A 261 31.69 -18.68 -6.36
C THR A 261 31.03 -20.04 -6.58
N SER A 262 30.54 -20.69 -5.51
CA SER A 262 29.77 -21.93 -5.62
C SER A 262 28.54 -21.76 -6.52
N SER A 263 28.08 -22.86 -7.14
CA SER A 263 26.89 -22.87 -8.01
C SER A 263 25.65 -22.24 -7.37
N PRO A 264 25.31 -22.53 -6.09
CA PRO A 264 24.20 -21.88 -5.40
C PRO A 264 24.39 -20.36 -5.27
N SER A 265 25.58 -19.92 -4.88
CA SER A 265 25.90 -18.49 -4.70
C SER A 265 25.86 -17.73 -6.01
N ARG A 266 26.35 -18.32 -7.11
CA ARG A 266 26.25 -17.76 -8.47
C ARG A 266 24.80 -17.64 -8.94
N ALA A 267 23.98 -18.66 -8.72
CA ALA A 267 22.57 -18.64 -9.11
C ALA A 267 21.80 -17.58 -8.30
N ASN A 268 22.05 -17.47 -7.00
CA ASN A 268 21.44 -16.44 -6.15
C ASN A 268 21.86 -15.03 -6.59
N ALA A 269 23.15 -14.79 -6.81
CA ALA A 269 23.64 -13.50 -7.28
C ALA A 269 23.02 -13.07 -8.63
N GLN A 270 22.73 -14.04 -9.52
CA GLN A 270 22.04 -13.77 -10.77
C GLN A 270 20.56 -13.40 -10.54
N ALA A 271 19.86 -14.07 -9.60
CA ALA A 271 18.51 -13.71 -9.21
C ALA A 271 18.44 -12.29 -8.60
N ASP A 272 19.33 -11.98 -7.64
CA ASP A 272 19.49 -10.66 -7.01
C ASP A 272 19.68 -9.57 -8.07
N THR A 273 20.63 -9.79 -8.97
CA THR A 273 20.97 -8.84 -10.04
C THR A 273 19.75 -8.53 -10.90
N TYR A 274 18.95 -9.54 -11.26
CA TYR A 274 17.75 -9.32 -12.07
C TYR A 274 16.61 -8.67 -11.30
N ALA A 275 16.38 -9.04 -10.04
CA ALA A 275 15.40 -8.37 -9.20
C ALA A 275 15.75 -6.87 -9.07
N SER A 276 16.99 -6.57 -8.70
CA SER A 276 17.47 -5.20 -8.47
C SER A 276 17.58 -4.37 -9.76
N SER A 277 18.14 -4.90 -10.84
CA SER A 277 18.25 -4.16 -12.12
C SER A 277 16.91 -3.88 -12.78
N SER A 278 15.88 -4.69 -12.49
CA SER A 278 14.56 -4.50 -13.08
C SER A 278 13.85 -3.21 -12.70
N HIS A 279 14.25 -2.57 -11.60
CA HIS A 279 13.76 -1.23 -11.24
C HIS A 279 14.19 -0.14 -12.24
N HIS A 280 15.25 -0.38 -13.02
CA HIS A 280 15.84 0.57 -13.94
C HIS A 280 15.53 0.26 -15.41
N LEU A 281 14.69 -0.74 -15.68
CA LEU A 281 14.33 -1.09 -17.05
C LEU A 281 13.47 0.03 -17.68
N PRO A 282 13.69 0.34 -18.98
CA PRO A 282 12.95 1.39 -19.66
C PRO A 282 11.47 1.05 -19.84
N PHE A 283 11.14 -0.24 -19.89
CA PHE A 283 9.78 -0.75 -19.95
C PHE A 283 9.40 -1.35 -18.59
N ALA A 284 8.14 -1.15 -18.19
CA ALA A 284 7.64 -1.71 -16.94
C ALA A 284 7.72 -3.24 -16.96
N THR A 285 8.30 -3.82 -15.92
CA THR A 285 8.26 -5.27 -15.70
C THR A 285 6.82 -5.75 -15.56
N PRO A 286 6.48 -6.91 -16.15
CA PRO A 286 5.12 -7.43 -16.10
C PRO A 286 4.69 -7.60 -14.64
N SER A 287 3.43 -7.24 -14.34
CA SER A 287 2.91 -7.33 -12.98
C SER A 287 2.30 -8.70 -12.70
N LEU A 288 2.59 -9.22 -11.51
CA LEU A 288 2.02 -10.48 -11.03
C LEU A 288 0.65 -10.26 -10.40
N PRO A 289 -0.25 -11.25 -10.48
CA PRO A 289 -1.59 -11.16 -9.92
C PRO A 289 -1.54 -11.09 -8.39
N VAL A 290 -2.52 -10.43 -7.79
CA VAL A 290 -2.69 -10.44 -6.33
C VAL A 290 -3.26 -11.81 -5.91
N PRO A 291 -2.74 -12.46 -4.85
CA PRO A 291 -3.14 -13.80 -4.40
C PRO A 291 -4.48 -13.80 -3.67
N THR A 292 -5.52 -13.23 -4.29
CA THR A 292 -6.85 -13.13 -3.70
C THR A 292 -7.45 -14.49 -3.37
N LEU A 293 -6.97 -15.56 -4.03
CA LEU A 293 -7.39 -16.96 -3.84
C LEU A 293 -7.14 -17.51 -2.42
N THR A 294 -6.18 -16.93 -1.69
CA THR A 294 -5.77 -17.34 -0.33
C THR A 294 -5.81 -16.18 0.67
N MET A 295 -6.45 -15.07 0.31
CA MET A 295 -6.78 -14.02 1.26
C MET A 295 -7.91 -14.47 2.19
N ASP A 296 -7.95 -13.88 3.39
CA ASP A 296 -9.05 -14.06 4.34
C ASP A 296 -10.40 -13.70 3.70
N THR A 297 -11.47 -14.31 4.21
CA THR A 297 -12.84 -14.01 3.78
C THR A 297 -13.17 -12.52 3.86
N TYR A 298 -12.58 -11.82 4.83
CA TYR A 298 -12.70 -10.37 5.00
C TYR A 298 -11.31 -9.75 5.09
N MET A 299 -10.86 -9.14 4.00
CA MET A 299 -9.61 -8.40 3.93
C MET A 299 -9.89 -6.91 3.79
N PRO A 300 -9.33 -6.03 4.64
CA PRO A 300 -9.46 -4.59 4.46
C PRO A 300 -8.85 -4.15 3.11
N TYR A 301 -9.55 -3.25 2.43
CA TYR A 301 -9.15 -2.73 1.13
C TYR A 301 -9.40 -1.22 1.06
N THR A 302 -8.47 -0.49 0.45
CA THR A 302 -8.71 0.90 0.03
C THR A 302 -8.31 1.08 -1.44
N PRO A 303 -8.98 1.95 -2.21
CA PRO A 303 -8.58 2.23 -3.59
C PRO A 303 -7.15 2.78 -3.73
N ARG A 304 -6.61 3.38 -2.67
CA ARG A 304 -5.25 3.93 -2.64
C ARG A 304 -4.20 2.88 -2.29
N ASP A 305 -4.45 2.09 -1.24
CA ASP A 305 -3.48 1.18 -0.65
C ASP A 305 -3.67 -0.26 -1.15
N GLY A 306 -4.77 -0.62 -1.80
CA GLY A 306 -5.03 -2.01 -2.17
C GLY A 306 -5.44 -2.86 -0.97
N TYR A 307 -5.11 -4.16 -1.01
CA TYR A 307 -5.42 -5.11 0.06
C TYR A 307 -4.41 -5.03 1.20
N ILE A 308 -4.90 -4.88 2.43
CA ILE A 308 -4.06 -4.72 3.62
C ILE A 308 -3.98 -6.06 4.35
N GLU A 309 -2.87 -6.77 4.17
CA GLU A 309 -2.67 -8.08 4.79
C GLU A 309 -2.14 -8.02 6.23
N HIS A 310 -1.50 -6.92 6.61
CA HIS A 310 -0.84 -6.79 7.91
C HIS A 310 -0.90 -5.35 8.42
N ALA A 311 -0.51 -5.16 9.67
CA ALA A 311 -0.39 -3.83 10.30
C ALA A 311 -1.69 -3.00 10.30
N LEU A 312 -2.86 -3.66 10.42
CA LEU A 312 -4.15 -2.98 10.48
C LEU A 312 -4.22 -1.96 11.62
N VAL A 313 -3.68 -2.28 12.80
CA VAL A 313 -3.65 -1.35 13.94
C VAL A 313 -2.76 -0.13 13.65
N PRO A 314 -1.48 -0.28 13.23
CA PRO A 314 -0.68 0.86 12.76
C PRO A 314 -1.36 1.68 11.66
N LEU A 315 -2.03 1.03 10.71
CA LEU A 315 -2.75 1.66 9.61
C LEU A 315 -3.90 2.54 10.12
N ILE A 316 -4.78 1.97 10.94
CA ILE A 316 -5.89 2.71 11.55
C ILE A 316 -5.35 3.86 12.39
N THR A 317 -4.30 3.61 13.18
CA THR A 317 -3.64 4.64 14.00
C THR A 317 -3.09 5.77 13.13
N HIS A 318 -2.48 5.46 11.99
CA HIS A 318 -1.98 6.45 11.04
C HIS A 318 -3.12 7.31 10.48
N PHE A 319 -4.22 6.69 10.04
CA PHE A 319 -5.37 7.44 9.53
C PHE A 319 -6.06 8.28 10.61
N LEU A 320 -6.21 7.75 11.83
CA LEU A 320 -6.73 8.50 12.96
C LEU A 320 -5.82 9.69 13.31
N ALA A 321 -4.49 9.50 13.28
CA ALA A 321 -3.52 10.56 13.48
C ALA A 321 -3.61 11.63 12.38
N GLN A 322 -3.73 11.23 11.11
CA GLN A 322 -3.95 12.16 10.01
C GLN A 322 -5.26 12.94 10.17
N ILE A 323 -6.35 12.28 10.52
CA ILE A 323 -7.65 12.93 10.75
C ILE A 323 -7.56 13.91 11.93
N ALA A 324 -6.91 13.50 13.02
CA ALA A 324 -6.67 14.37 14.16
C ALA A 324 -5.80 15.57 13.78
N ALA A 325 -4.84 15.40 12.86
CA ALA A 325 -3.91 16.42 12.39
C ALA A 325 -4.44 17.35 11.29
N ARG A 326 -5.58 17.03 10.67
CA ARG A 326 -6.18 17.82 9.58
C ARG A 326 -6.75 19.19 9.96
N PRO A 327 -7.31 19.43 11.17
CA PRO A 327 -7.79 20.76 11.55
C PRO A 327 -6.63 21.75 11.56
N ARG A 328 -6.85 22.98 11.04
CA ARG A 328 -5.86 24.07 11.14
C ARG A 328 -5.54 24.47 12.58
N THR A 329 -6.39 24.06 13.52
CA THR A 329 -6.25 24.24 14.97
C THR A 329 -5.52 23.07 15.66
N PHE A 330 -5.04 22.08 14.90
CA PHE A 330 -4.31 20.95 15.47
C PHE A 330 -2.97 21.40 16.05
N ALA A 331 -2.93 21.50 17.38
CA ALA A 331 -1.71 21.55 18.15
C ALA A 331 -1.39 20.14 18.70
N PRO A 332 -0.15 19.62 18.56
CA PRO A 332 0.24 18.31 19.06
C PRO A 332 0.42 18.34 20.59
N ALA A 333 -0.64 18.68 21.32
CA ALA A 333 -0.63 18.77 22.79
C ALA A 333 -1.19 17.51 23.46
N ARG A 334 -1.75 16.55 22.71
CA ARG A 334 -2.32 15.31 23.29
C ARG A 334 -1.32 14.17 23.48
N SER A 335 -0.06 14.30 23.07
CA SER A 335 0.94 13.22 23.17
C SER A 335 2.26 13.59 23.82
N MET A 336 2.42 14.78 24.42
CA MET A 336 3.60 15.04 25.23
C MET A 336 3.31 14.61 26.66
N SER A 337 3.84 13.44 27.01
CA SER A 337 3.83 12.95 28.40
C SER A 337 4.42 14.03 29.30
N PRO A 338 3.72 14.47 30.36
CA PRO A 338 4.26 15.39 31.37
C PRO A 338 5.58 14.91 32.00
N ALA A 339 5.90 13.62 31.86
CA ALA A 339 7.16 13.05 32.31
C ALA A 339 8.37 13.39 31.42
N LEU A 340 8.14 13.87 30.19
CA LEU A 340 9.19 14.34 29.27
C LEU A 340 9.44 15.85 29.39
N TYR A 341 8.60 16.57 30.14
CA TYR A 341 8.90 17.94 30.52
C TYR A 341 9.95 17.93 31.62
N ASP A 342 10.84 18.90 31.56
CA ASP A 342 11.70 19.20 32.69
C ASP A 342 10.83 19.59 33.89
N GLN A 343 10.78 18.71 34.90
CA GLN A 343 10.00 18.92 36.13
C GLN A 343 10.77 19.71 37.20
N HIS A 344 12.01 20.12 36.91
CA HIS A 344 12.72 21.01 37.81
C HIS A 344 12.00 22.36 37.87
N ASN A 345 11.99 22.96 39.06
CA ASN A 345 11.53 24.34 39.22
C ASN A 345 12.26 25.21 38.20
N HIS A 346 11.50 26.08 37.52
CA HIS A 346 12.10 27.05 36.59
C HIS A 346 13.25 27.76 37.31
N PRO A 347 14.46 27.82 36.73
CA PRO A 347 15.55 28.54 37.35
C PRO A 347 15.10 29.97 37.63
N ALA A 348 15.46 30.53 38.79
CA ALA A 348 15.01 31.87 39.21
C ALA A 348 15.34 32.98 38.19
N TYR A 349 16.23 32.69 37.23
CA TYR A 349 16.62 33.57 36.15
C TYR A 349 16.66 32.81 34.81
N PRO A 350 15.53 32.67 34.10
CA PRO A 350 15.51 31.92 32.84
C PRO A 350 16.01 32.69 31.61
N TYR A 351 16.38 33.97 31.71
CA TYR A 351 16.19 34.89 30.57
C TYR A 351 17.35 35.81 30.14
N THR A 352 18.61 35.60 30.56
CA THR A 352 19.63 36.65 30.29
C THR A 352 21.00 36.22 29.76
N ARG A 353 21.34 34.93 29.57
CA ARG A 353 22.75 34.58 29.27
C ARG A 353 23.06 33.67 28.08
N ALA A 354 22.10 33.27 27.26
CA ALA A 354 22.42 32.57 26.02
C ALA A 354 21.37 32.87 24.92
N PRO A 355 21.58 33.90 24.08
CA PRO A 355 20.67 34.22 22.97
C PRO A 355 20.46 33.04 22.00
N ASN A 356 21.43 32.12 21.93
CA ASN A 356 21.47 31.02 20.97
C ASN A 356 20.51 29.87 21.37
N THR A 357 20.42 29.53 22.66
CA THR A 357 19.52 28.50 23.17
C THR A 357 18.08 29.00 23.28
N PHE A 358 17.88 30.29 23.57
CA PHE A 358 16.55 30.92 23.54
C PHE A 358 15.96 30.93 22.13
N SER A 359 16.75 31.38 21.15
CA SER A 359 16.40 31.33 19.72
C SER A 359 16.06 29.91 19.27
N ALA A 360 16.91 28.93 19.61
CA ALA A 360 16.67 27.54 19.23
C ALA A 360 15.40 26.95 19.86
N ALA A 361 15.14 27.21 21.15
CA ALA A 361 13.92 26.74 21.83
C ALA A 361 12.67 27.40 21.25
N VAL A 362 12.66 28.73 21.06
CA VAL A 362 11.54 29.45 20.45
C VAL A 362 11.31 29.02 19.01
N GLN A 363 12.38 28.79 18.23
CA GLN A 363 12.27 28.26 16.87
C GLN A 363 11.75 26.82 16.86
N LEU A 364 12.14 25.99 17.81
CA LEU A 364 11.61 24.63 17.97
C LEU A 364 10.11 24.68 18.31
N TYR A 365 9.70 25.50 19.29
CA TYR A 365 8.29 25.68 19.64
C TYR A 365 7.46 26.33 18.53
N ALA A 366 8.03 27.25 17.76
CA ALA A 366 7.37 27.84 16.60
C ALA A 366 7.23 26.83 15.45
N ARG A 367 8.28 26.05 15.14
CA ARG A 367 8.28 25.00 14.11
C ARG A 367 7.40 23.81 14.48
N SER A 368 7.22 23.53 15.76
CA SER A 368 6.30 22.51 16.26
C SER A 368 4.87 23.02 16.47
N SER A 369 4.59 24.30 16.15
CA SER A 369 3.30 24.97 16.39
C SER A 369 2.84 24.90 17.86
N GLN A 370 3.78 24.83 18.79
CA GLN A 370 3.56 24.77 20.24
C GLN A 370 3.74 26.13 20.93
N LEU A 371 4.09 27.18 20.19
CA LEU A 371 4.08 28.53 20.72
C LEU A 371 2.63 28.94 21.01
N ALA A 372 2.33 29.31 22.25
CA ALA A 372 0.99 29.75 22.65
C ALA A 372 0.62 31.09 21.98
N THR A 373 0.12 31.03 20.74
CA THR A 373 -0.38 32.20 20.01
C THR A 373 -1.76 32.60 20.51
N ALA A 374 -2.16 33.85 20.30
CA ALA A 374 -3.47 34.32 20.75
C ALA A 374 -4.60 33.50 20.10
N ASP A 375 -4.44 33.14 18.83
CA ASP A 375 -5.37 32.30 18.07
C ASP A 375 -5.56 30.90 18.70
N LEU A 376 -4.46 30.26 19.11
CA LEU A 376 -4.51 28.99 19.83
C LEU A 376 -5.20 29.16 21.19
N LEU A 377 -4.87 30.21 21.94
CA LEU A 377 -5.46 30.46 23.26
C LEU A 377 -6.97 30.77 23.19
N VAL A 378 -7.44 31.48 22.17
CA VAL A 378 -8.88 31.71 21.91
C VAL A 378 -9.57 30.40 21.57
N THR A 379 -8.95 29.60 20.71
CA THR A 379 -9.50 28.30 20.31
C THR A 379 -9.57 27.33 21.48
N HIS A 380 -8.63 27.37 22.43
CA HIS A 380 -8.56 26.46 23.57
C HIS A 380 -9.43 26.86 24.76
N PHE A 381 -9.55 28.17 25.04
CA PHE A 381 -10.19 28.65 26.27
C PHE A 381 -11.50 29.38 26.03
N HIS A 382 -11.86 29.69 24.77
CA HIS A 382 -13.10 30.36 24.32
C HIS A 382 -13.45 31.72 24.96
N ASP A 383 -12.74 32.13 26.01
CA ASP A 383 -12.96 33.35 26.81
C ASP A 383 -11.88 34.41 26.56
N ARG A 384 -11.12 34.29 25.47
CA ARG A 384 -10.03 35.22 25.10
C ARG A 384 -10.26 35.77 23.71
N GLU A 385 -9.87 37.02 23.50
CA GLU A 385 -9.89 37.66 22.17
C GLU A 385 -8.57 37.38 21.42
N PRO A 386 -8.59 37.17 20.07
CA PRO A 386 -7.42 36.83 19.27
C PRO A 386 -6.50 38.04 19.00
N VAL A 387 -6.52 39.01 19.90
CA VAL A 387 -5.77 40.26 19.84
C VAL A 387 -4.36 40.05 20.36
N CYS A 388 -3.44 40.88 19.87
CA CYS A 388 -2.09 40.92 20.37
C CYS A 388 -2.08 41.31 21.85
N THR A 389 -1.46 40.49 22.70
CA THR A 389 -1.32 40.74 24.15
C THR A 389 -0.53 42.01 24.46
N TYR A 390 0.17 42.58 23.47
CA TYR A 390 0.96 43.81 23.58
C TYR A 390 0.26 45.05 23.01
N GLY A 391 -1.04 44.95 22.71
CA GLY A 391 -1.90 46.10 22.36
C GLY A 391 -1.95 46.46 20.87
N CYS A 392 -1.47 45.59 19.97
CA CYS A 392 -1.64 45.79 18.54
C CYS A 392 -3.08 45.42 18.10
N THR A 393 -3.64 46.20 17.17
CA THR A 393 -4.99 45.97 16.60
C THR A 393 -5.02 44.93 15.48
N THR A 394 -3.87 44.39 15.08
CA THR A 394 -3.75 43.38 14.02
C THR A 394 -4.20 42.01 14.52
N LEU A 395 -5.15 41.41 13.78
CA LEU A 395 -5.76 40.11 14.05
C LEU A 395 -5.38 39.10 12.94
N PRO A 396 -5.09 37.84 13.26
CA PRO A 396 -4.80 37.26 14.58
C PRO A 396 -3.32 37.47 14.98
N ALA A 397 -3.06 37.55 16.29
CA ALA A 397 -1.67 37.54 16.79
C ALA A 397 -1.07 36.13 16.75
N ASP A 398 -0.52 35.78 15.59
CA ASP A 398 0.29 34.59 15.38
C ASP A 398 1.79 34.85 15.69
N ALA A 399 2.62 33.81 15.55
CA ALA A 399 4.05 33.94 15.80
C ALA A 399 4.71 34.95 14.84
N HIS A 400 4.25 35.02 13.59
CA HIS A 400 4.76 35.97 12.61
C HIS A 400 4.48 37.42 13.05
N HIS A 401 3.26 37.69 13.49
CA HIS A 401 2.88 38.99 14.04
C HIS A 401 3.79 39.41 15.19
N VAL A 402 4.02 38.56 16.21
CA VAL A 402 4.85 38.93 17.36
C VAL A 402 6.31 39.21 16.97
N PHE A 403 6.89 38.36 16.12
CA PHE A 403 8.32 38.44 15.79
C PHE A 403 8.67 39.37 14.63
N VAL A 404 7.73 39.66 13.72
CA VAL A 404 7.99 40.42 12.49
C VAL A 404 7.23 41.74 12.46
N ASP A 405 5.93 41.72 12.74
CA ASP A 405 5.06 42.88 12.45
C ASP A 405 4.71 43.72 13.67
N CYS A 406 4.81 43.17 14.89
CA CYS A 406 4.35 43.81 16.11
C CYS A 406 5.16 45.09 16.37
N SER A 407 4.46 46.22 16.39
CA SER A 407 5.06 47.56 16.52
C SER A 407 5.76 47.76 17.87
N THR A 408 5.27 47.11 18.92
CA THR A 408 5.89 47.12 20.26
C THR A 408 7.34 46.64 20.23
N PHE A 409 7.66 45.66 19.37
CA PHE A 409 9.01 45.12 19.23
C PHE A 409 9.83 45.74 18.08
N ALA A 410 9.27 46.71 17.33
CA ALA A 410 9.98 47.37 16.23
C ALA A 410 11.28 48.06 16.67
N PRO A 411 11.35 48.75 17.83
CA PRO A 411 12.60 49.34 18.30
C PRO A 411 13.69 48.29 18.58
N LEU A 412 13.30 47.16 19.19
CA LEU A 412 14.20 46.05 19.50
C LEU A 412 14.73 45.40 18.21
N ARG A 413 13.87 45.19 17.20
CA ARG A 413 14.30 44.68 15.89
C ARG A 413 15.28 45.61 15.22
N ALA A 414 15.00 46.92 15.21
CA ALA A 414 15.91 47.91 14.64
C ALA A 414 17.28 47.90 15.34
N GLN A 415 17.29 47.76 16.68
CA GLN A 415 18.51 47.65 17.47
C GLN A 415 19.28 46.36 17.15
N CYS A 416 18.62 45.21 17.14
CA CYS A 416 19.27 43.94 16.79
C CYS A 416 19.78 43.93 15.35
N THR A 417 19.05 44.52 14.40
CA THR A 417 19.52 44.68 13.01
C THR A 417 20.76 45.57 12.95
N ALA A 418 20.79 46.68 13.69
CA ALA A 418 21.97 47.53 13.78
C ALA A 418 23.18 46.81 14.41
N ASP A 419 22.95 46.02 15.47
CA ASP A 419 23.98 45.21 16.12
C ASP A 419 24.53 44.12 15.19
N ILE A 420 23.67 43.39 14.48
CA ILE A 420 24.07 42.39 13.47
C ILE A 420 24.85 43.06 12.34
N CYS A 421 24.38 44.19 11.80
CA CYS A 421 25.09 44.93 10.76
C CYS A 421 26.47 45.40 11.24
N ARG A 422 26.58 45.87 12.48
CA ARG A 422 27.85 46.29 13.09
C ARG A 422 28.81 45.11 13.27
N GLU A 423 28.33 43.97 13.78
CA GLU A 423 29.17 42.78 13.95
C GLU A 423 29.60 42.17 12.62
N THR A 424 28.69 42.07 11.64
CA THR A 424 29.00 41.50 10.31
C THR A 424 29.90 42.39 9.46
N THR A 425 29.85 43.72 9.62
CA THR A 425 30.82 44.64 8.97
C THR A 425 32.19 44.64 9.65
N SER A 426 32.29 44.15 10.89
CA SER A 426 33.57 44.01 11.61
C SER A 426 34.31 42.70 11.34
N LEU A 427 33.68 41.74 10.65
CA LEU A 427 34.28 40.45 10.30
C LEU A 427 35.17 40.57 9.05
N PRO A 428 36.42 40.08 9.07
CA PRO A 428 37.30 40.13 7.91
C PRO A 428 36.77 39.27 6.75
N PRO A 429 36.99 39.66 5.48
CA PRO A 429 36.38 39.03 4.29
C PRO A 429 36.64 37.52 4.11
N GLN A 430 37.60 36.96 4.84
CA GLN A 430 38.00 35.55 4.73
C GLN A 430 37.02 34.58 5.43
N MET A 431 36.14 35.06 6.32
CA MET A 431 35.13 34.22 6.98
C MET A 431 33.78 34.15 6.24
N LEU A 432 33.60 34.89 5.15
CA LEU A 432 32.38 34.88 4.32
C LEU A 432 32.47 33.93 3.10
N ARG A 433 33.53 33.11 3.01
CA ARG A 433 33.66 32.06 2.00
C ARG A 433 33.69 30.69 2.67
N HIS A 434 32.53 30.08 2.86
CA HIS A 434 32.25 28.70 2.48
C HIS A 434 30.72 28.50 2.51
N PRO A 435 30.13 27.83 1.50
CA PRO A 435 28.70 27.49 1.48
C PRO A 435 28.33 26.47 2.57
#